data_AF-A0A367IPC9-F1
#
_entry.id   AF-A0A367IPC9-F1
#
_cell.length_a   1.000
_cell.length_b   1.000
_cell.length_c   1.000
_cell.angle_alpha   90.00
_cell.angle_beta   90.00
_cell.angle_gamma   90.00
#
_symmetry.space_group_name_H-M   'P 1'
#
loop_
_entity.id
_entity.type
_entity.pdbx_description
1 polymer ?
#
loop_
_entity_poly.entity_id
_entity_poly.type
_entity_poly.pdbx_seq_one_letter_code
_entity_poly.pdbx_strand_id
1 'polypeptide(L)'
;YFKTLGKFIGPGFMIAVGYLDPGNWATDMEGGSSFGYRLLFIILISNIIAVFLQNLTIRLGTIAGLDLAAASRKYFHRYLNFFLYVLAEIAIIATDIAEVIGSAIALNLLFPQLPLPAGVAITAVDVFIILLFYNEEADDPDSPSSDSASLKMIRFFEMFVMMLVSAVGICFIIELAYSDIVAVDVFKGYLPTKEIFTDPDILYVAIGIIGATVMPHNLYLHSFIVQARCREWRSSRPHVVQQGDHWLIKTDPFRTDIKETVQEDYNEKSHTIVAVDSASSCVSRTGGLNLEAMRSFLDSSLKCNLHYGFIDLVVALTFAFFVNSAILVVASANFYYGPNNQQQQVEDLFSAHALLKQYLGPPAAIVFALALLCAGQSSTLTATLAGQVIMSGFLGMTTRPWIRRIVTRLIAIIPAMIAACVAGRSGLSNMLVASQVALSIQLPFAVVPLVYFTAKKKAMKLDLVVEAKDMNPEPVSMTQQ
;
A
#
# COMPACT_ATOMS: atom_id res chain seq x y z
N TYR A 1 11.86 -11.94 19.24
CA TYR A 1 10.68 -11.91 18.35
C TYR A 1 10.08 -10.50 18.23
N PHE A 2 9.46 -9.93 19.27
CA PHE A 2 8.82 -8.61 19.21
C PHE A 2 9.74 -7.45 18.79
N LYS A 3 11.01 -7.43 19.22
CA LYS A 3 12.00 -6.43 18.78
C LYS A 3 12.33 -6.53 17.28
N THR A 4 12.26 -7.73 16.71
CA THR A 4 12.43 -7.96 15.27
C THR A 4 11.16 -7.57 14.54
N LEU A 5 9.99 -8.02 15.01
CA LEU A 5 8.69 -7.62 14.46
C LEU A 5 8.54 -6.09 14.41
N GLY A 6 8.94 -5.37 15.47
CA GLY A 6 8.93 -3.91 15.51
C GLY A 6 9.81 -3.22 14.44
N LYS A 7 10.83 -3.89 13.90
CA LYS A 7 11.61 -3.38 12.76
C LYS A 7 10.90 -3.61 11.41
N PHE A 8 10.04 -4.63 11.34
CA PHE A 8 9.27 -5.02 10.17
C PHE A 8 7.92 -4.32 10.07
N ILE A 9 7.36 -3.84 11.20
CA ILE A 9 6.15 -3.04 11.24
C ILE A 9 6.36 -1.75 10.43
N GLY A 10 5.47 -1.49 9.46
CA GLY A 10 5.47 -0.25 8.68
C GLY A 10 4.79 -0.38 7.33
N PRO A 11 5.29 -1.20 6.39
CA PRO A 11 4.69 -1.35 5.05
C PRO A 11 3.21 -1.73 5.09
N GLY A 12 2.81 -2.67 5.94
CA GLY A 12 1.42 -3.08 6.12
C GLY A 12 0.55 -1.96 6.68
N PHE A 13 1.07 -1.17 7.62
CA PHE A 13 0.37 0.01 8.15
C PHE A 13 0.22 1.12 7.13
N MET A 14 1.26 1.43 6.36
CA MET A 14 1.19 2.41 5.28
C MET A 14 0.12 2.03 4.25
N ILE A 15 -0.01 0.74 3.94
CA ILE A 15 -1.08 0.24 3.08
C ILE A 15 -2.44 0.35 3.78
N ALA A 16 -2.54 -0.05 5.05
CA ALA A 16 -3.80 0.00 5.80
C ALA A 16 -4.37 1.41 5.99
N VAL A 17 -3.55 2.47 5.97
CA VAL A 17 -4.06 3.84 5.98
C VAL A 17 -4.95 4.12 4.76
N GLY A 18 -4.63 3.56 3.59
CA GLY A 18 -5.49 3.67 2.40
C GLY A 18 -6.84 2.97 2.58
N TYR A 19 -6.95 1.99 3.48
CA TYR A 19 -8.19 1.28 3.80
C TYR A 19 -9.05 2.04 4.84
N LEU A 20 -8.55 3.18 5.31
CA LEU A 20 -9.16 4.04 6.32
C LEU A 20 -9.38 5.45 5.76
N ASP A 21 -9.47 5.56 4.44
CA ASP A 21 -9.68 6.80 3.73
C ASP A 21 -11.17 7.22 3.78
N PRO A 22 -11.48 8.47 3.40
CA PRO A 22 -12.86 8.96 3.35
C PRO A 22 -13.78 8.12 2.44
N GLY A 23 -13.20 7.46 1.42
CA GLY A 23 -13.89 6.54 0.51
C GLY A 23 -14.56 5.39 1.24
N ASN A 24 -13.77 4.64 2.03
CA ASN A 24 -14.26 3.54 2.85
C ASN A 24 -15.34 4.00 3.84
N TRP A 25 -15.07 5.10 4.55
CA TRP A 25 -15.98 5.57 5.60
C TRP A 25 -17.34 5.98 5.04
N ALA A 26 -17.38 6.58 3.85
CA ALA A 26 -18.64 6.95 3.23
C ALA A 26 -19.43 5.72 2.75
N THR A 27 -18.78 4.74 2.12
CA THR A 27 -19.47 3.51 1.68
C THR A 27 -19.97 2.67 2.86
N ASP A 28 -19.22 2.64 3.96
CA ASP A 28 -19.62 1.93 5.17
C ASP A 28 -20.77 2.64 5.89
N MET A 29 -20.73 3.98 5.94
CA MET A 29 -21.79 4.81 6.50
C MET A 29 -23.09 4.61 5.72
N GLU A 30 -23.06 4.82 4.40
CA GLU A 30 -24.22 4.64 3.51
C GLU A 30 -24.76 3.20 3.59
N GLY A 31 -23.86 2.22 3.60
CA GLY A 31 -24.25 0.82 3.70
C GLY A 31 -24.99 0.49 5.00
N GLY A 32 -24.51 1.02 6.12
CA GLY A 32 -25.11 0.78 7.43
C GLY A 32 -26.42 1.53 7.62
N SER A 33 -26.45 2.78 7.20
CA SER A 33 -27.61 3.66 7.40
C SER A 33 -28.77 3.30 6.48
N SER A 34 -28.50 2.91 5.23
CA SER A 34 -29.54 2.57 4.25
C SER A 34 -29.98 1.09 4.29
N PHE A 35 -29.09 0.16 4.66
CA PHE A 35 -29.38 -1.28 4.57
C PHE A 35 -29.19 -2.07 5.88
N GLY A 36 -28.88 -1.38 6.97
CA GLY A 36 -28.67 -1.97 8.27
C GLY A 36 -27.40 -2.83 8.33
N TYR A 37 -27.40 -3.87 9.17
CA TYR A 37 -26.23 -4.74 9.37
C TYR A 37 -25.87 -5.67 8.19
N ARG A 38 -26.65 -5.69 7.10
CA ARG A 38 -26.53 -6.69 6.02
C ARG A 38 -25.18 -6.65 5.30
N LEU A 39 -24.61 -5.46 5.15
CA LEU A 39 -23.36 -5.25 4.40
C LEU A 39 -22.10 -5.55 5.23
N LEU A 40 -22.22 -5.92 6.52
CA LEU A 40 -21.11 -6.44 7.32
C LEU A 40 -20.47 -7.69 6.69
N PHE A 41 -21.28 -8.56 6.09
CA PHE A 41 -20.79 -9.70 5.33
C PHE A 41 -19.85 -9.28 4.20
N ILE A 42 -20.18 -8.20 3.48
CA ILE A 42 -19.37 -7.69 2.37
C ILE A 42 -18.07 -7.08 2.89
N ILE A 43 -18.10 -6.31 3.98
CA ILE A 43 -16.87 -5.80 4.63
C ILE A 43 -15.94 -6.96 5.02
N LEU A 44 -16.48 -8.03 5.63
CA LEU A 44 -15.70 -9.20 6.04
C LEU A 44 -15.05 -9.92 4.85
N ILE A 45 -15.83 -10.25 3.83
CA ILE A 45 -15.33 -10.93 2.63
C ILE A 45 -14.31 -10.06 1.89
N SER A 46 -14.59 -8.77 1.77
CA SER A 46 -13.69 -7.81 1.14
C SER A 46 -12.35 -7.74 1.87
N ASN A 47 -12.35 -7.72 3.20
CA ASN A 47 -11.11 -7.75 3.99
C ASN A 47 -10.33 -9.07 3.83
N ILE A 48 -11.01 -10.22 3.81
CA ILE A 48 -10.35 -11.51 3.55
C ILE A 48 -9.68 -11.51 2.16
N ILE A 49 -10.37 -11.00 1.15
CA ILE A 49 -9.85 -10.85 -0.22
C ILE A 49 -8.65 -9.88 -0.21
N ALA A 50 -8.74 -8.76 0.50
CA ALA A 50 -7.65 -7.80 0.62
C ALA A 50 -6.39 -8.43 1.23
N VAL A 51 -6.52 -9.13 2.36
CA VAL A 51 -5.39 -9.85 3.00
C VAL A 51 -4.78 -10.86 2.04
N PHE A 52 -5.61 -11.61 1.31
CA PHE A 52 -5.13 -12.59 0.34
C PHE A 52 -4.35 -11.92 -0.81
N LEU A 53 -4.91 -10.89 -1.45
CA LEU A 53 -4.30 -10.20 -2.58
C LEU A 53 -3.04 -9.45 -2.16
N GLN A 54 -3.04 -8.78 -1.00
CA GLN A 54 -1.87 -8.09 -0.49
C GLN A 54 -0.75 -9.08 -0.09
N ASN A 55 -1.09 -10.30 0.34
CA ASN A 55 -0.07 -11.33 0.54
C ASN A 55 0.57 -11.77 -0.79
N LEU A 56 -0.19 -11.77 -1.89
CA LEU A 56 0.37 -12.03 -3.22
C LEU A 56 1.30 -10.89 -3.68
N THR A 57 0.99 -9.63 -3.38
CA THR A 57 1.87 -8.49 -3.71
C THR A 57 3.17 -8.52 -2.93
N ILE A 58 3.12 -8.87 -1.63
CA ILE A 58 4.31 -9.15 -0.81
C ILE A 58 5.17 -10.24 -1.46
N ARG A 59 4.56 -11.36 -1.84
CA ARG A 59 5.28 -12.47 -2.48
C ARG A 59 5.92 -12.06 -3.79
N LEU A 60 5.21 -11.34 -4.65
CA LEU A 60 5.73 -10.84 -5.92
C LEU A 60 6.93 -9.91 -5.68
N GLY A 61 6.77 -8.90 -4.82
CA GLY A 61 7.82 -7.92 -4.52
C GLY A 61 9.04 -8.54 -3.83
N THR A 62 8.86 -9.50 -2.92
CA THR A 62 9.96 -10.17 -2.20
C THR A 62 10.68 -11.24 -3.02
N ILE A 63 9.96 -12.08 -3.77
CA ILE A 63 10.54 -13.20 -4.52
C ILE A 63 11.06 -12.72 -5.89
N ALA A 64 10.18 -12.14 -6.71
CA ALA A 64 10.53 -11.74 -8.07
C ALA A 64 11.39 -10.49 -8.11
N GLY A 65 11.32 -9.64 -7.08
CA GLY A 65 12.04 -8.36 -7.03
C GLY A 65 11.57 -7.37 -8.08
N LEU A 66 10.33 -7.52 -8.52
CA LEU A 66 9.63 -6.63 -9.43
C LEU A 66 8.33 -6.19 -8.77
N ASP A 67 7.97 -4.93 -8.95
CA ASP A 67 6.62 -4.47 -8.62
C ASP A 67 5.63 -4.96 -9.70
N LEU A 68 4.34 -4.90 -9.40
CA LEU A 68 3.29 -5.40 -10.29
C LEU A 68 3.27 -4.68 -11.65
N ALA A 69 3.60 -3.39 -11.69
CA ALA A 69 3.64 -2.62 -12.93
C ALA A 69 4.87 -2.99 -13.78
N ALA A 70 6.05 -3.10 -13.17
CA ALA A 70 7.27 -3.56 -13.84
C ALA A 70 7.15 -5.01 -14.32
N ALA A 71 6.50 -5.89 -13.56
CA ALA A 71 6.19 -7.26 -13.97
C ALA A 71 5.27 -7.27 -15.21
N SER A 72 4.26 -6.41 -15.23
CA SER A 72 3.36 -6.24 -16.39
C SER A 72 4.14 -5.81 -17.63
N ARG A 73 5.03 -4.83 -17.52
CA ARG A 73 5.88 -4.37 -18.62
C ARG A 73 6.84 -5.44 -19.13
N LYS A 74 7.38 -6.26 -18.24
CA LYS A 74 8.33 -7.33 -18.60
C LYS A 74 7.67 -8.50 -19.32
N TYR A 75 6.47 -8.90 -18.92
CA TYR A 75 5.84 -10.14 -19.38
C TYR A 75 4.70 -9.96 -20.38
N PHE A 76 4.08 -8.79 -20.45
CA PHE A 76 2.98 -8.52 -21.39
C PHE A 76 3.44 -7.76 -22.63
N HIS A 77 2.64 -7.89 -23.70
CA HIS A 77 2.85 -7.14 -24.92
C HIS A 77 2.58 -5.64 -24.70
N ARG A 78 3.32 -4.77 -25.41
CA ARG A 78 3.29 -3.30 -25.25
C ARG A 78 1.89 -2.67 -25.25
N TYR A 79 0.97 -3.17 -26.06
CA TYR A 79 -0.40 -2.65 -26.15
C TYR A 79 -1.22 -2.99 -24.89
N LEU A 80 -1.13 -4.24 -24.40
CA LEU A 80 -1.80 -4.65 -23.17
C LEU A 80 -1.23 -3.89 -21.97
N ASN A 81 0.10 -3.75 -21.93
CA ASN A 81 0.78 -2.98 -20.90
C ASN A 81 0.31 -1.51 -20.87
N PHE A 82 0.23 -0.86 -22.03
CA PHE A 82 -0.28 0.52 -22.11
C PHE A 82 -1.76 0.64 -21.73
N PHE A 83 -2.59 -0.33 -22.12
CA PHE A 83 -4.00 -0.38 -21.72
C PHE A 83 -4.15 -0.49 -20.19
N LEU A 84 -3.39 -1.39 -19.56
CA LEU A 84 -3.39 -1.56 -18.10
C LEU A 84 -2.86 -0.30 -17.39
N TYR A 85 -1.87 0.38 -17.96
CA TYR A 85 -1.39 1.67 -17.46
C TYR A 85 -2.50 2.72 -17.41
N VAL A 86 -3.24 2.90 -18.51
CA VAL A 86 -4.35 3.87 -18.56
C VAL A 86 -5.40 3.55 -17.51
N LEU A 87 -5.79 2.28 -17.34
CA LEU A 87 -6.74 1.89 -16.31
C LEU A 87 -6.22 2.15 -14.90
N ALA A 88 -4.94 1.90 -14.64
CA ALA A 88 -4.33 2.18 -13.34
C ALA A 88 -4.28 3.69 -13.02
N GLU A 89 -4.05 4.55 -14.02
CA GLU A 89 -4.12 6.01 -13.84
C GLU A 89 -5.54 6.49 -13.56
N ILE A 90 -6.57 5.90 -14.21
CA ILE A 90 -7.97 6.21 -13.88
C ILE A 90 -8.28 5.80 -12.42
N ALA A 91 -7.68 4.71 -11.92
CA ALA A 91 -7.81 4.30 -10.51
C ALA A 91 -7.26 5.35 -9.55
N ILE A 92 -6.07 5.88 -9.88
CA ILE A 92 -5.44 6.92 -9.08
C ILE A 92 -6.34 8.16 -9.07
N ILE A 93 -6.85 8.59 -10.23
CA ILE A 93 -7.74 9.76 -10.33
C ILE A 93 -9.03 9.54 -9.53
N ALA A 94 -9.65 8.36 -9.58
CA ALA A 94 -10.86 8.04 -8.81
C ALA A 94 -10.60 8.10 -7.29
N THR A 95 -9.42 7.64 -6.85
CA THR A 95 -8.99 7.75 -5.45
C THR A 95 -8.75 9.22 -5.08
N ASP A 96 -8.06 9.95 -5.94
CA ASP A 96 -7.73 11.37 -5.74
C ASP A 96 -9.01 12.22 -5.62
N ILE A 97 -10.07 11.88 -6.36
CA ILE A 97 -11.40 12.45 -6.22
C ILE A 97 -11.98 12.21 -4.82
N ALA A 98 -11.94 10.97 -4.32
CA ALA A 98 -12.45 10.64 -2.98
C ALA A 98 -11.73 11.43 -1.88
N GLU A 99 -10.41 11.60 -2.03
CA GLU A 99 -9.58 12.37 -1.09
C GLU A 99 -9.91 13.87 -1.10
N VAL A 100 -10.09 14.46 -2.29
CA VAL A 100 -10.49 15.87 -2.44
C VAL A 100 -11.83 16.10 -1.77
N ILE A 101 -12.80 15.23 -2.05
CA ILE A 101 -14.14 15.36 -1.47
C ILE A 101 -14.07 15.16 0.05
N GLY A 102 -13.40 14.11 0.53
CA GLY A 102 -13.29 13.82 1.95
C GLY A 102 -12.58 14.94 2.73
N SER A 103 -11.51 15.49 2.18
CA SER A 103 -10.79 16.63 2.77
C SER A 103 -11.63 17.90 2.75
N ALA A 104 -12.39 18.15 1.68
CA ALA A 104 -13.31 19.29 1.61
C ALA A 104 -14.46 19.17 2.61
N ILE A 105 -15.01 17.97 2.80
CA ILE A 105 -16.01 17.68 3.83
C ILE A 105 -15.41 17.91 5.22
N ALA A 106 -14.22 17.36 5.50
CA ALA A 106 -13.52 17.55 6.76
C ALA A 106 -13.27 19.04 7.09
N LEU A 107 -12.86 19.84 6.10
CA LEU A 107 -12.68 21.29 6.26
C LEU A 107 -13.99 22.00 6.57
N ASN A 108 -15.09 21.63 5.92
CA ASN A 108 -16.40 22.19 6.25
C ASN A 108 -16.87 21.80 7.66
N LEU A 109 -16.55 20.58 8.12
CA LEU A 109 -16.86 20.13 9.47
C LEU A 109 -16.05 20.88 10.54
N LEU A 110 -14.76 21.15 10.29
CA LEU A 110 -13.91 21.93 11.19
C LEU A 110 -14.26 23.42 11.18
N PHE A 111 -14.59 23.97 10.01
CA PHE A 111 -14.93 25.38 9.81
C PHE A 111 -16.32 25.48 9.14
N PRO A 112 -17.42 25.44 9.91
CA PRO A 112 -18.78 25.42 9.36
C PRO A 112 -19.16 26.63 8.50
N GLN A 113 -18.43 27.74 8.64
CA GLN A 113 -18.62 28.96 7.84
C GLN A 113 -18.03 28.84 6.43
N LEU A 114 -17.24 27.81 6.17
CA LEU A 114 -16.49 27.63 4.93
C LEU A 114 -17.34 26.85 3.91
N PRO A 115 -17.73 27.43 2.77
CA PRO A 115 -18.59 26.76 1.81
C PRO A 115 -17.87 25.59 1.11
N LEU A 116 -18.59 24.52 0.75
CA LEU A 116 -18.00 23.31 0.16
C LEU A 116 -17.12 23.56 -1.08
N PRO A 117 -17.48 24.44 -2.04
CA PRO A 117 -16.60 24.78 -3.16
C PRO A 117 -15.26 25.40 -2.71
N ALA A 118 -15.26 26.22 -1.66
CA ALA A 118 -14.03 26.76 -1.09
C ALA A 118 -13.20 25.66 -0.42
N GLY A 119 -13.86 24.69 0.24
CA GLY A 119 -13.19 23.52 0.80
C GLY A 119 -12.44 22.75 -0.29
N VAL A 120 -13.12 22.45 -1.40
CA VAL A 120 -12.51 21.81 -2.57
C VAL A 120 -11.35 22.65 -3.12
N ALA A 121 -11.49 23.97 -3.25
CA ALA A 121 -10.41 24.83 -3.72
C ALA A 121 -9.18 24.80 -2.81
N ILE A 122 -9.39 24.77 -1.48
CA ILE A 122 -8.30 24.71 -0.50
C ILE A 122 -7.55 23.39 -0.56
N THR A 123 -8.20 22.29 -0.94
CA THR A 123 -7.49 21.01 -1.11
C THR A 123 -6.40 21.08 -2.19
N ALA A 124 -6.47 22.02 -3.14
CA ALA A 124 -5.36 22.25 -4.09
C ALA A 124 -4.04 22.62 -3.39
N VAL A 125 -4.10 23.14 -2.16
CA VAL A 125 -2.93 23.52 -1.37
C VAL A 125 -2.11 22.30 -0.92
N ASP A 126 -2.70 21.10 -0.89
CA ASP A 126 -1.98 19.87 -0.50
C ASP A 126 -0.83 19.52 -1.46
N VAL A 127 -0.87 20.03 -2.69
CA VAL A 127 0.22 19.92 -3.65
C VAL A 127 1.47 20.63 -3.12
N PHE A 128 1.30 21.77 -2.43
CA PHE A 128 2.41 22.48 -1.82
C PHE A 128 2.99 21.71 -0.64
N ILE A 129 2.17 20.94 0.09
CA ILE A 129 2.65 20.05 1.16
C ILE A 129 3.58 18.99 0.57
N ILE A 130 3.18 18.33 -0.54
CA ILE A 130 4.03 17.37 -1.25
C ILE A 130 5.31 18.04 -1.79
N LEU A 131 5.21 19.24 -2.34
CA LEU A 131 6.38 20.01 -2.79
C LEU A 131 7.35 20.33 -1.63
N LEU A 132 6.83 20.65 -0.45
CA LEU A 132 7.64 20.94 0.73
C LEU A 132 8.37 19.68 1.21
N PHE A 133 7.70 18.52 1.20
CA PHE A 133 8.33 17.24 1.50
C PHE A 133 9.36 16.80 0.45
N TYR A 134 9.18 17.16 -0.83
CA TYR A 134 10.05 16.70 -1.91
C TYR A 134 11.20 17.66 -2.26
N ASN A 135 11.10 18.96 -1.95
CA ASN A 135 12.17 19.91 -2.20
C ASN A 135 13.44 19.62 -1.36
N GLU A 136 13.30 19.03 -0.17
CA GLU A 136 14.46 18.62 0.64
C GLU A 136 15.23 17.43 0.04
N GLU A 137 14.63 16.71 -0.92
CA GLU A 137 15.25 15.58 -1.65
C GLU A 137 16.01 16.04 -2.91
N ALA A 138 15.85 17.30 -3.33
CA ALA A 138 16.45 17.83 -4.55
C ALA A 138 17.79 18.55 -4.35
N ASP A 139 18.17 18.85 -3.10
CA ASP A 139 19.43 19.50 -2.77
C ASP A 139 20.44 18.48 -2.20
N ASP A 140 21.38 18.07 -3.06
CA ASP A 140 22.68 17.45 -2.79
C ASP A 140 22.80 15.90 -2.77
N PRO A 141 23.21 15.26 -3.89
CA PRO A 141 23.49 13.82 -3.97
C PRO A 141 24.73 13.35 -3.21
N ASP A 142 25.55 14.25 -2.65
CA ASP A 142 26.78 13.91 -1.92
C ASP A 142 26.64 13.97 -0.38
N SER A 143 25.44 14.20 0.17
CA SER A 143 25.18 14.20 1.62
C SER A 143 24.58 12.87 2.11
N PRO A 144 25.31 12.02 2.87
CA PRO A 144 24.81 10.70 3.31
C PRO A 144 23.71 10.77 4.39
N SER A 145 23.30 11.97 4.79
CA SER A 145 22.39 12.21 5.92
C SER A 145 20.95 12.58 5.52
N SER A 146 20.69 13.00 4.28
CA SER A 146 19.37 13.52 3.86
C SER A 146 18.31 12.42 3.62
N ASP A 147 18.69 11.28 3.03
CA ASP A 147 17.81 10.12 2.79
C ASP A 147 17.11 9.61 4.07
N SER A 148 17.73 9.84 5.23
CA SER A 148 17.22 9.37 6.52
C SER A 148 16.17 10.30 7.15
N ALA A 149 16.13 11.58 6.74
CA ALA A 149 15.23 12.59 7.31
C ALA A 149 13.84 12.53 6.66
N SER A 150 13.78 12.49 5.32
CA SER A 150 12.53 12.35 4.54
C SER A 150 11.75 11.09 4.94
N LEU A 151 12.43 9.94 5.02
CA LEU A 151 11.82 8.67 5.46
C LEU A 151 11.36 8.68 6.93
N LYS A 152 12.01 9.46 7.80
CA LYS A 152 11.58 9.62 9.20
C LYS A 152 10.34 10.50 9.30
N MET A 153 10.27 11.58 8.53
CA MET A 153 9.11 12.47 8.50
C MET A 153 7.87 11.77 7.95
N ILE A 154 8.01 10.97 6.88
CA ILE A 154 6.92 10.14 6.34
C ILE A 154 6.41 9.16 7.40
N ARG A 155 7.31 8.42 8.06
CA ARG A 155 6.92 7.49 9.14
C ARG A 155 6.28 8.19 10.33
N PHE A 156 6.76 9.38 10.70
CA PHE A 156 6.16 10.17 11.77
C PHE A 156 4.75 10.60 11.41
N PHE A 157 4.54 11.09 10.19
CA PHE A 157 3.22 11.47 9.67
C PHE A 157 2.27 10.26 9.61
N GLU A 158 2.74 9.11 9.12
CA GLU A 158 1.96 7.86 9.12
C GLU A 158 1.58 7.42 10.53
N MET A 159 2.51 7.45 11.50
CA MET A 159 2.21 7.12 12.90
C MET A 159 1.20 8.10 13.50
N PHE A 160 1.30 9.38 13.15
CA PHE A 160 0.35 10.40 13.58
C PHE A 160 -1.05 10.15 13.02
N VAL A 161 -1.17 9.84 11.72
CA VAL A 161 -2.44 9.48 11.08
C VAL A 161 -3.02 8.23 11.71
N MET A 162 -2.20 7.18 11.91
CA MET A 162 -2.65 5.95 12.58
C MET A 162 -3.14 6.20 14.00
N MET A 163 -2.52 7.13 14.74
CA MET A 163 -2.97 7.52 16.07
C MET A 163 -4.33 8.24 16.03
N LEU A 164 -4.54 9.14 15.08
CA LEU A 164 -5.83 9.81 14.88
C LEU A 164 -6.94 8.83 14.45
N VAL A 165 -6.66 7.94 13.49
CA VAL A 165 -7.63 6.93 13.06
C VAL A 165 -7.93 5.94 14.18
N SER A 166 -6.93 5.58 14.99
CA SER A 166 -7.16 4.78 16.21
C SER A 166 -8.05 5.51 17.21
N ALA A 167 -7.86 6.81 17.39
CA ALA A 167 -8.73 7.61 18.24
C ALA A 167 -10.18 7.62 17.72
N VAL A 168 -10.39 7.75 16.40
CA VAL A 168 -11.72 7.64 15.79
C VAL A 168 -12.32 6.25 15.95
N GLY A 169 -11.53 5.20 15.72
CA GLY A 169 -11.95 3.83 15.98
C GLY A 169 -12.43 3.66 17.41
N ILE A 170 -11.67 4.16 18.40
CA ILE A 170 -12.07 4.16 19.82
C ILE A 170 -13.35 4.96 20.05
N CYS A 171 -13.51 6.13 19.42
CA CYS A 171 -14.75 6.91 19.51
C CYS A 171 -15.97 6.10 19.03
N PHE A 172 -15.86 5.41 17.89
CA PHE A 172 -16.93 4.54 17.40
C PHE A 172 -17.17 3.32 18.29
N ILE A 173 -16.13 2.73 18.91
CA ILE A 173 -16.32 1.67 19.92
C ILE A 173 -17.11 2.18 21.12
N ILE A 174 -16.79 3.38 21.61
CA ILE A 174 -17.50 3.97 22.73
C ILE A 174 -18.95 4.24 22.32
N GLU A 175 -19.19 4.74 21.10
CA GLU A 175 -20.53 4.96 20.56
C GLU A 175 -21.32 3.65 20.42
N LEU A 176 -20.67 2.55 20.04
CA LEU A 176 -21.26 1.20 20.07
C LEU A 176 -21.71 0.81 21.49
N ALA A 177 -20.98 1.21 22.53
CA ALA A 177 -21.35 0.91 23.91
C ALA A 177 -22.53 1.75 24.42
N TYR A 178 -22.73 2.95 23.85
CA TYR A 178 -23.87 3.82 24.17
C TYR A 178 -25.12 3.55 23.32
N SER A 179 -24.96 2.89 22.18
CA SER A 179 -26.07 2.54 21.29
C SER A 179 -26.76 1.27 21.77
N ASP A 180 -28.09 1.23 21.76
CA ASP A 180 -28.89 0.05 22.13
C ASP A 180 -28.77 -1.05 21.06
N ILE A 181 -27.61 -1.73 21.03
CA ILE A 181 -27.28 -2.71 20.00
C ILE A 181 -27.52 -4.13 20.51
N VAL A 182 -28.35 -4.86 19.79
CA VAL A 182 -28.49 -6.30 19.98
C VAL A 182 -27.33 -7.00 19.26
N ALA A 183 -26.32 -7.44 20.03
CA ALA A 183 -25.13 -8.10 19.49
C ALA A 183 -25.46 -9.26 18.53
N VAL A 184 -26.54 -10.00 18.81
CA VAL A 184 -27.02 -11.10 17.96
C VAL A 184 -27.33 -10.63 16.54
N ASP A 185 -27.91 -9.44 16.36
CA ASP A 185 -28.29 -8.95 15.03
C ASP A 185 -27.08 -8.41 14.25
N VAL A 186 -26.09 -7.86 14.95
CA VAL A 186 -24.78 -7.54 14.35
C VAL A 186 -24.09 -8.81 13.86
N PHE A 187 -24.03 -9.86 14.69
CA PHE A 187 -23.43 -11.14 14.29
C PHE A 187 -24.18 -11.81 13.13
N LYS A 188 -25.51 -11.68 13.07
CA LYS A 188 -26.30 -12.13 11.91
C LYS A 188 -25.97 -11.33 10.65
N GLY A 189 -25.59 -10.06 10.76
CA GLY A 189 -25.15 -9.23 9.63
C GLY A 189 -23.90 -9.74 8.92
N TYR A 190 -23.04 -10.51 9.62
CA TYR A 190 -21.90 -11.19 9.01
C TYR A 190 -22.26 -12.48 8.26
N LEU A 191 -23.54 -12.89 8.26
CA LEU A 191 -24.00 -14.02 7.47
C LEU A 191 -24.54 -13.54 6.11
N PRO A 192 -24.31 -14.31 5.03
CA PRO A 192 -24.78 -13.94 3.71
C PRO A 192 -26.31 -13.95 3.64
N THR A 193 -26.89 -12.87 3.13
CA THR A 193 -28.32 -12.75 2.81
C THR A 193 -28.50 -12.66 1.29
N LYS A 194 -29.62 -13.22 0.79
CA LYS A 194 -29.91 -13.23 -0.66
C LYS A 194 -30.13 -11.82 -1.21
N GLU A 195 -30.65 -10.93 -0.37
CA GLU A 195 -30.96 -9.53 -0.69
C GLU A 195 -29.76 -8.77 -1.26
N ILE A 196 -28.54 -9.07 -0.78
CA ILE A 196 -27.29 -8.46 -1.25
C ILE A 196 -27.08 -8.66 -2.76
N PHE A 197 -27.54 -9.77 -3.31
CA PHE A 197 -27.33 -10.13 -4.72
C PHE A 197 -28.58 -9.92 -5.59
N THR A 198 -29.74 -9.65 -4.99
CA THR A 198 -31.00 -9.47 -5.72
C THR A 198 -31.40 -8.00 -5.83
N ASP A 199 -31.07 -7.19 -4.83
CA ASP A 199 -31.41 -5.78 -4.79
C ASP A 199 -30.30 -4.94 -5.47
N PRO A 200 -30.61 -4.17 -6.52
CA PRO A 200 -29.62 -3.37 -7.23
C PRO A 200 -29.00 -2.26 -6.37
N ASP A 201 -29.73 -1.70 -5.41
CA ASP A 201 -29.24 -0.59 -4.57
C ASP A 201 -28.25 -1.12 -3.52
N ILE A 202 -28.57 -2.26 -2.89
CA ILE A 202 -27.66 -2.96 -1.98
C ILE A 202 -26.40 -3.41 -2.73
N LEU A 203 -26.58 -3.95 -3.95
CA LEU A 203 -25.47 -4.41 -4.77
C LEU A 203 -24.55 -3.25 -5.17
N TYR A 204 -25.09 -2.07 -5.48
CA TYR A 204 -24.30 -0.89 -5.82
C TYR A 204 -23.36 -0.49 -4.67
N VAL A 205 -23.89 -0.39 -3.44
CA VAL A 205 -23.08 -0.06 -2.26
C VAL A 205 -22.13 -1.21 -1.89
N ALA A 206 -22.55 -2.47 -2.04
CA ALA A 206 -21.67 -3.62 -1.86
C ALA A 206 -20.47 -3.59 -2.81
N ILE A 207 -20.68 -3.26 -4.09
CA ILE A 207 -19.61 -3.05 -5.06
C ILE A 207 -18.72 -1.89 -4.58
N GLY A 208 -19.30 -0.78 -4.12
CA GLY A 208 -18.56 0.34 -3.55
C GLY A 208 -17.62 -0.07 -2.41
N ILE A 209 -18.13 -0.81 -1.41
CA ILE A 209 -17.35 -1.34 -0.28
C ILE A 209 -16.19 -2.22 -0.77
N ILE A 210 -16.41 -3.07 -1.77
CA ILE A 210 -15.34 -3.92 -2.34
C ILE A 210 -14.22 -3.07 -2.95
N GLY A 211 -14.55 -2.00 -3.68
CA GLY A 211 -13.57 -1.11 -4.32
C GLY A 211 -12.83 -0.22 -3.35
N ALA A 212 -13.55 0.30 -2.35
CA ALA A 212 -12.98 1.11 -1.28
C ALA A 212 -12.00 0.28 -0.44
N THR A 213 -12.34 -0.97 -0.12
CA THR A 213 -11.44 -1.85 0.62
C THR A 213 -10.31 -2.34 -0.28
N VAL A 214 -10.60 -2.99 -1.41
CA VAL A 214 -9.55 -3.55 -2.27
C VAL A 214 -9.12 -2.53 -3.32
N MET A 215 -8.30 -1.56 -2.90
CA MET A 215 -7.81 -0.52 -3.80
C MET A 215 -6.77 -1.04 -4.81
N PRO A 216 -6.97 -0.87 -6.13
CA PRO A 216 -6.04 -1.36 -7.15
C PRO A 216 -4.64 -0.73 -7.03
N HIS A 217 -4.56 0.58 -6.77
CA HIS A 217 -3.29 1.30 -6.67
C HIS A 217 -2.44 0.81 -5.48
N ASN A 218 -3.09 0.38 -4.38
CA ASN A 218 -2.40 -0.19 -3.22
C ASN A 218 -1.75 -1.53 -3.55
N LEU A 219 -2.26 -2.31 -4.51
CA LEU A 219 -1.60 -3.54 -4.95
C LEU A 219 -0.25 -3.25 -5.62
N TYR A 220 -0.20 -2.21 -6.46
CA TYR A 220 1.04 -1.76 -7.09
C TYR A 220 2.01 -1.20 -6.04
N LEU A 221 1.52 -0.30 -5.19
CA LEU A 221 2.31 0.35 -4.15
C LEU A 221 2.94 -0.67 -3.19
N HIS A 222 2.16 -1.62 -2.68
CA HIS A 222 2.65 -2.60 -1.71
C HIS A 222 3.73 -3.51 -2.30
N SER A 223 3.57 -3.92 -3.56
CA SER A 223 4.57 -4.72 -4.28
C SER A 223 5.90 -3.98 -4.46
N PHE A 224 5.91 -2.64 -4.36
CA PHE A 224 7.10 -1.81 -4.42
C PHE A 224 7.72 -1.56 -3.03
N ILE A 225 6.96 -1.10 -2.03
CA ILE A 225 7.54 -0.78 -0.70
C ILE A 225 8.16 -2.00 -0.03
N VAL A 226 7.58 -3.19 -0.20
CA VAL A 226 8.14 -4.42 0.37
C VAL A 226 9.57 -4.71 -0.12
N GLN A 227 9.94 -4.18 -1.30
CA GLN A 227 11.28 -4.34 -1.86
C GLN A 227 12.34 -3.55 -1.09
N ALA A 228 11.99 -2.39 -0.51
CA ALA A 228 12.92 -1.60 0.29
C ALA A 228 13.40 -2.39 1.52
N ARG A 229 12.53 -3.22 2.11
CA ARG A 229 12.88 -4.14 3.21
C ARG A 229 13.71 -5.32 2.74
N CYS A 230 13.54 -5.71 1.49
CA CYS A 230 14.38 -6.72 0.89
C CYS A 230 15.78 -6.19 0.58
N ARG A 231 15.99 -4.86 0.47
CA ARG A 231 17.27 -4.27 0.05
C ARG A 231 18.46 -4.75 0.87
N GLU A 232 18.32 -4.86 2.20
CA GLU A 232 19.40 -5.29 3.10
C GLU A 232 19.85 -6.73 2.80
N TRP A 233 18.94 -7.71 2.82
CA TRP A 233 19.30 -9.09 2.48
C TRP A 233 19.63 -9.26 0.99
N ARG A 234 19.07 -8.42 0.10
CA ARG A 234 19.40 -8.38 -1.32
C ARG A 234 20.82 -7.86 -1.56
N SER A 235 21.26 -6.85 -0.84
CA SER A 235 22.64 -6.35 -0.88
C SER A 235 23.61 -7.36 -0.27
N SER A 236 23.18 -8.10 0.75
CA SER A 236 23.93 -9.22 1.34
C SER A 236 23.81 -10.52 0.54
N ARG A 237 23.23 -10.50 -0.68
CA ARG A 237 23.21 -11.70 -1.52
C ARG A 237 24.65 -12.09 -1.86
N PRO A 238 24.98 -13.39 -1.83
CA PRO A 238 26.27 -13.85 -2.27
C PRO A 238 26.46 -13.48 -3.74
N HIS A 239 27.50 -12.69 -4.02
CA HIS A 239 27.88 -12.35 -5.38
C HIS A 239 28.74 -13.48 -5.91
N VAL A 240 28.31 -14.06 -7.03
CA VAL A 240 29.06 -15.12 -7.69
C VAL A 240 30.00 -14.46 -8.69
N VAL A 241 31.30 -14.56 -8.45
CA VAL A 241 32.34 -14.01 -9.32
C VAL A 241 33.00 -15.17 -10.06
N GLN A 242 33.14 -15.03 -11.38
CA GLN A 242 33.99 -15.92 -12.16
C GLN A 242 35.45 -15.46 -12.00
N GLN A 243 36.35 -16.35 -11.58
CA GLN A 243 37.78 -16.10 -11.55
C GLN A 243 38.50 -17.25 -12.25
N GLY A 244 38.93 -17.02 -13.50
CA GLY A 244 39.44 -18.09 -14.37
C GLY A 244 38.38 -19.15 -14.66
N ASP A 245 38.70 -20.42 -14.41
CA ASP A 245 37.79 -21.57 -14.57
C ASP A 245 36.90 -21.83 -13.33
N HIS A 246 37.06 -21.05 -12.25
CA HIS A 246 36.40 -21.29 -10.97
C HIS A 246 35.35 -20.21 -10.64
N TRP A 247 34.28 -20.61 -9.94
CA TRP A 247 33.25 -19.71 -9.44
C TRP A 247 33.42 -19.49 -7.94
N LEU A 248 33.51 -18.24 -7.49
CA LEU A 248 33.72 -17.87 -6.09
C LEU A 248 32.54 -17.05 -5.56
N ILE A 249 32.15 -17.31 -4.31
CA ILE A 249 31.20 -16.45 -3.58
C ILE A 249 32.01 -15.36 -2.88
N LYS A 250 31.88 -14.11 -3.34
CA LYS A 250 32.66 -12.96 -2.85
C LYS A 250 32.22 -12.48 -1.47
N THR A 251 30.95 -12.66 -1.14
CA THR A 251 30.33 -12.31 0.13
C THR A 251 29.77 -13.58 0.73
N ASP A 252 30.57 -14.24 1.56
CA ASP A 252 30.14 -15.40 2.32
C ASP A 252 29.45 -14.90 3.61
N PRO A 253 28.11 -14.95 3.72
CA PRO A 253 27.41 -14.50 4.93
C PRO A 253 27.75 -15.35 6.16
N PHE A 254 28.46 -16.47 5.98
CA PHE A 254 28.92 -17.37 7.03
C PHE A 254 30.28 -16.96 7.64
N ARG A 255 30.96 -15.94 7.11
CA ARG A 255 32.29 -15.52 7.59
C ARG A 255 32.28 -14.23 8.39
N THR A 256 31.36 -14.11 9.37
CA THR A 256 31.38 -13.02 10.38
C THR A 256 31.88 -13.44 11.76
N ASP A 257 32.39 -14.67 11.93
CA ASP A 257 32.90 -15.17 13.21
C ASP A 257 34.33 -15.72 13.16
N ILE A 258 35.21 -15.13 12.33
CA ILE A 258 36.65 -15.23 12.58
C ILE A 258 37.14 -13.86 13.04
N LYS A 259 36.96 -13.59 14.33
CA LYS A 259 37.87 -12.70 15.06
C LYS A 259 39.20 -13.45 15.21
N GLU A 260 40.04 -13.39 14.19
CA GLU A 260 41.48 -13.65 14.34
C GLU A 260 42.22 -12.42 13.85
N THR A 261 42.56 -11.58 14.84
CA THR A 261 43.90 -11.01 15.03
C THR A 261 44.76 -10.89 13.77
N VAL A 262 44.51 -9.88 12.95
CA VAL A 262 45.55 -9.34 12.06
C VAL A 262 46.04 -8.06 12.73
N GLN A 263 46.99 -8.26 13.63
CA GLN A 263 47.90 -7.22 14.04
C GLN A 263 48.76 -6.87 12.83
N GLU A 264 48.80 -5.57 12.51
CA GLU A 264 49.66 -5.02 11.47
C GLU A 264 51.10 -5.46 11.70
N ASP A 265 51.68 -6.19 10.76
CA ASP A 265 53.12 -6.19 10.56
C ASP A 265 53.45 -6.35 9.08
N TYR A 266 54.14 -5.33 8.59
CA TYR A 266 54.81 -5.26 7.29
C TYR A 266 55.87 -6.37 7.19
N ASN A 267 55.77 -7.27 6.20
CA ASN A 267 56.93 -7.68 5.39
C ASN A 267 56.60 -8.61 4.20
N GLU A 268 57.42 -8.48 3.17
CA GLU A 268 57.44 -9.22 1.91
C GLU A 268 57.55 -10.76 2.05
N LYS A 269 57.03 -11.46 1.02
CA LYS A 269 57.34 -12.85 0.60
C LYS A 269 56.90 -14.00 1.52
N SER A 270 55.77 -14.64 1.19
CA SER A 270 55.70 -16.09 0.93
C SER A 270 54.28 -16.55 0.58
N HIS A 271 54.19 -17.34 -0.48
CA HIS A 271 53.06 -18.21 -0.76
C HIS A 271 52.93 -19.26 0.35
N THR A 272 51.76 -19.37 0.97
CA THR A 272 51.42 -20.55 1.78
C THR A 272 50.31 -21.31 1.06
N ILE A 273 50.74 -22.36 0.38
CA ILE A 273 49.89 -23.41 -0.20
C ILE A 273 49.43 -24.28 0.98
N VAL A 274 48.13 -24.36 1.24
CA VAL A 274 47.56 -25.39 2.11
C VAL A 274 47.13 -26.55 1.22
N ALA A 275 47.91 -27.62 1.27
CA ALA A 275 47.61 -28.89 0.60
C ALA A 275 46.40 -29.56 1.30
N VAL A 276 45.43 -30.00 0.50
CA VAL A 276 44.44 -31.00 0.92
C VAL A 276 44.77 -32.28 0.18
N ASP A 277 45.14 -33.30 0.96
CA ASP A 277 45.60 -34.60 0.49
C ASP A 277 44.61 -35.29 -0.46
N SER A 278 45.22 -35.93 -1.45
CA SER A 278 44.60 -36.69 -2.53
C SER A 278 44.21 -38.11 -2.11
N ALA A 279 42.93 -38.46 -2.20
CA ALA A 279 42.46 -39.73 -2.77
C ALA A 279 40.92 -39.79 -2.80
N SER A 280 40.38 -40.14 -3.98
CA SER A 280 39.11 -40.84 -4.26
C SER A 280 38.08 -40.08 -5.11
N SER A 281 38.13 -40.42 -6.41
CA SER A 281 37.02 -40.57 -7.38
C SER A 281 36.02 -39.42 -7.60
N CYS A 282 36.08 -38.87 -8.82
CA CYS A 282 34.93 -38.47 -9.63
C CYS A 282 33.78 -37.74 -8.92
N VAL A 283 34.04 -36.51 -8.46
CA VAL A 283 32.97 -35.55 -8.17
C VAL A 283 33.07 -34.40 -9.18
N SER A 284 31.94 -34.07 -9.80
CA SER A 284 31.83 -33.19 -10.98
C SER A 284 32.42 -31.79 -10.78
N ARG A 285 33.00 -31.30 -11.90
CA ARG A 285 33.31 -29.94 -12.39
C ARG A 285 32.54 -28.70 -11.85
N THR A 286 32.32 -28.59 -10.54
CA THR A 286 31.83 -27.39 -9.84
C THR A 286 32.54 -27.28 -8.50
N GLY A 287 33.84 -27.03 -8.54
CA GLY A 287 34.64 -26.79 -7.33
C GLY A 287 34.34 -25.41 -6.76
N GLY A 288 33.81 -25.34 -5.53
CA GLY A 288 33.88 -24.16 -4.66
C GLY A 288 32.56 -23.46 -4.30
N LEU A 289 31.45 -23.67 -5.02
CA LEU A 289 30.17 -23.06 -4.65
C LEU A 289 29.40 -23.99 -3.72
N ASN A 290 29.33 -23.66 -2.42
CA ASN A 290 28.40 -24.34 -1.50
C ASN A 290 26.95 -23.85 -1.77
N LEU A 291 26.41 -24.32 -2.90
CA LEU A 291 25.05 -24.04 -3.37
C LEU A 291 23.99 -24.40 -2.33
N GLU A 292 24.25 -25.43 -1.52
CA GLU A 292 23.36 -25.88 -0.45
C GLU A 292 23.28 -24.83 0.67
N ALA A 293 24.42 -24.32 1.15
CA ALA A 293 24.48 -23.30 2.19
C ALA A 293 23.85 -21.96 1.71
N MET A 294 24.15 -21.56 0.47
CA MET A 294 23.54 -20.39 -0.16
C MET A 294 22.02 -20.53 -0.27
N ARG A 295 21.53 -21.69 -0.75
CA ARG A 295 20.10 -21.96 -0.87
C ARG A 295 19.42 -21.94 0.49
N SER A 296 20.04 -22.52 1.52
CA SER A 296 19.53 -22.52 2.89
C SER A 296 19.42 -21.10 3.47
N PHE A 297 20.44 -20.26 3.27
CA PHE A 297 20.42 -18.86 3.71
C PHE A 297 19.32 -18.05 3.02
N LEU A 298 19.21 -18.18 1.69
CA LEU A 298 18.19 -17.48 0.90
C LEU A 298 16.78 -17.93 1.29
N ASP A 299 16.57 -19.24 1.46
CA ASP A 299 15.27 -19.79 1.86
C ASP A 299 14.87 -19.33 3.27
N SER A 300 15.81 -19.36 4.22
CA SER A 300 15.58 -18.86 5.58
C SER A 300 15.25 -17.37 5.61
N SER A 301 16.04 -16.55 4.90
CA SER A 301 15.83 -15.10 4.80
C SER A 301 14.49 -14.78 4.13
N LEU A 302 14.15 -15.49 3.06
CA LEU A 302 12.90 -15.28 2.32
C LEU A 302 11.69 -15.67 3.17
N LYS A 303 11.71 -16.83 3.83
CA LYS A 303 10.65 -17.28 4.74
C LYS A 303 10.45 -16.30 5.90
N CYS A 304 11.55 -15.81 6.48
CA CYS A 304 11.53 -14.81 7.53
C CYS A 304 10.85 -13.51 7.08
N ASN A 305 11.27 -12.95 5.94
CA ASN A 305 10.67 -11.73 5.39
C ASN A 305 9.18 -11.90 5.05
N LEU A 306 8.81 -13.02 4.43
CA LEU A 306 7.42 -13.32 4.10
C LEU A 306 6.55 -13.49 5.35
N HIS A 307 7.06 -14.16 6.39
CA HIS A 307 6.33 -14.37 7.65
C HIS A 307 6.08 -13.05 8.38
N TYR A 308 7.11 -12.23 8.56
CA TYR A 308 6.96 -10.93 9.22
C TYR A 308 6.12 -9.95 8.40
N GLY A 309 6.29 -9.93 7.07
CA GLY A 309 5.46 -9.12 6.17
C GLY A 309 3.99 -9.55 6.20
N PHE A 310 3.71 -10.85 6.27
CA PHE A 310 2.34 -11.35 6.39
C PHE A 310 1.71 -11.00 7.74
N ILE A 311 2.46 -11.08 8.85
CA ILE A 311 1.95 -10.66 10.16
C ILE A 311 1.64 -9.16 10.19
N ASP A 312 2.55 -8.33 9.68
CA ASP A 312 2.35 -6.88 9.58
C ASP A 312 1.08 -6.56 8.80
N LEU A 313 0.89 -7.21 7.64
CA LEU A 313 -0.30 -7.10 6.82
C LEU A 313 -1.58 -7.51 7.56
N VAL A 314 -1.59 -8.68 8.20
CA VAL A 314 -2.79 -9.20 8.88
C VAL A 314 -3.18 -8.28 10.03
N VAL A 315 -2.22 -7.82 10.83
CA VAL A 315 -2.51 -6.90 11.94
C VAL A 315 -3.10 -5.59 11.41
N ALA A 316 -2.47 -5.00 10.39
CA ALA A 316 -2.90 -3.72 9.85
C ALA A 316 -4.29 -3.78 9.19
N LEU A 317 -4.58 -4.81 8.39
CA LEU A 317 -5.90 -4.98 7.75
C LEU A 317 -6.99 -5.44 8.72
N THR A 318 -6.64 -6.20 9.77
CA THR A 318 -7.62 -6.53 10.83
C THR A 318 -8.05 -5.27 11.58
N PHE A 319 -7.13 -4.34 11.80
CA PHE A 319 -7.44 -3.04 12.38
C PHE A 319 -8.35 -2.22 11.46
N ALA A 320 -8.06 -2.16 10.15
CA ALA A 320 -8.92 -1.48 9.19
C ALA A 320 -10.34 -2.08 9.14
N PHE A 321 -10.44 -3.42 9.07
CA PHE A 321 -11.71 -4.14 9.14
C PHE A 321 -12.53 -3.80 10.38
N PHE A 322 -11.87 -3.70 11.53
CA PHE A 322 -12.53 -3.36 12.77
C PHE A 322 -13.15 -1.96 12.73
N VAL A 323 -12.40 -0.96 12.23
CA VAL A 323 -12.90 0.41 12.08
C VAL A 323 -14.08 0.47 11.10
N ASN A 324 -13.94 -0.12 9.91
CA ASN A 324 -14.98 -0.14 8.88
C ASN A 324 -16.26 -0.81 9.39
N SER A 325 -16.12 -1.93 10.10
CA SER A 325 -17.26 -2.61 10.73
C SER A 325 -17.91 -1.76 11.82
N ALA A 326 -17.12 -1.05 12.65
CA ALA A 326 -17.65 -0.18 13.69
C ALA A 326 -18.46 0.99 13.10
N ILE A 327 -17.95 1.62 12.04
CA ILE A 327 -18.65 2.70 11.32
C ILE A 327 -20.00 2.21 10.81
N LEU A 328 -20.03 1.06 10.13
CA LEU A 328 -21.27 0.50 9.59
C LEU A 328 -22.28 0.14 10.69
N VAL A 329 -21.83 -0.50 11.78
CA VAL A 329 -22.72 -0.86 12.89
C VAL A 329 -23.30 0.39 13.57
N VAL A 330 -22.49 1.41 13.81
CA VAL A 330 -22.96 2.69 14.39
C VAL A 330 -23.96 3.38 13.47
N ALA A 331 -23.67 3.43 12.16
CA ALA A 331 -24.58 3.99 11.16
C ALA A 331 -25.92 3.25 11.16
N SER A 332 -25.88 1.91 11.17
CA SER A 332 -27.09 1.08 11.21
C SER A 332 -27.88 1.24 12.50
N ALA A 333 -27.23 1.29 13.66
CA ALA A 333 -27.92 1.41 14.94
C ALA A 333 -28.66 2.75 15.07
N ASN A 334 -28.03 3.84 14.61
CA ASN A 334 -28.55 5.19 14.81
C ASN A 334 -29.49 5.65 13.69
N PHE A 335 -29.24 5.27 12.43
CA PHE A 335 -30.03 5.74 11.28
C PHE A 335 -31.05 4.71 10.79
N TYR A 336 -30.69 3.43 10.71
CA TYR A 336 -31.59 2.40 10.17
C TYR A 336 -32.58 1.87 11.23
N TYR A 337 -32.09 1.55 12.44
CA TYR A 337 -32.90 1.03 13.54
C TYR A 337 -33.29 2.09 14.58
N GLY A 338 -32.95 3.36 14.33
CA GLY A 338 -33.19 4.45 15.25
C GLY A 338 -34.68 4.75 15.46
N PRO A 339 -35.06 5.33 16.63
CA PRO A 339 -36.46 5.55 17.03
C PRO A 339 -37.21 6.58 16.16
N ASN A 340 -36.51 7.37 15.36
CA ASN A 340 -37.12 8.30 14.40
C ASN A 340 -36.97 7.70 13.00
N ASN A 341 -38.06 7.13 12.45
CA ASN A 341 -38.20 6.71 11.04
C ASN A 341 -38.12 7.90 10.05
N GLN A 342 -37.24 8.87 10.27
CA GLN A 342 -36.92 9.89 9.28
C GLN A 342 -35.82 9.33 8.38
N GLN A 343 -36.21 8.50 7.41
CA GLN A 343 -35.41 8.11 6.23
C GLN A 343 -35.13 9.31 5.30
N GLN A 344 -34.91 10.50 5.87
CA GLN A 344 -34.99 11.76 5.14
C GLN A 344 -33.84 12.68 5.52
N GLN A 345 -32.65 12.34 5.04
CA GLN A 345 -31.68 13.22 4.34
C GLN A 345 -30.31 12.54 4.29
N VAL A 346 -29.81 12.30 3.07
CA VAL A 346 -28.42 12.01 2.67
C VAL A 346 -27.51 11.59 3.84
N GLU A 347 -27.43 10.28 4.05
CA GLU A 347 -26.68 9.65 5.12
C GLU A 347 -25.20 9.60 4.74
N ASP A 348 -24.48 10.65 5.10
CA ASP A 348 -23.10 10.88 4.68
C ASP A 348 -22.18 11.22 5.88
N LEU A 349 -20.91 11.51 5.58
CA LEU A 349 -19.89 11.80 6.59
C LEU A 349 -20.25 12.94 7.55
N PHE A 350 -21.10 13.88 7.15
CA PHE A 350 -21.55 14.97 8.02
C PHE A 350 -22.53 14.48 9.08
N SER A 351 -23.37 13.49 8.72
CA SER A 351 -24.29 12.85 9.66
C SER A 351 -23.53 12.05 10.71
N ALA A 352 -22.45 11.35 10.32
CA ALA A 352 -21.55 10.67 11.25
C ALA A 352 -20.91 11.64 12.26
N HIS A 353 -20.42 12.79 11.79
CA HIS A 353 -19.89 13.83 12.67
C HIS A 353 -20.94 14.38 13.64
N ALA A 354 -22.19 14.55 13.19
CA ALA A 354 -23.28 15.03 14.03
C ALA A 354 -23.63 14.03 15.16
N LEU A 355 -23.62 12.73 14.88
CA LEU A 355 -23.83 11.68 15.89
C LEU A 355 -22.74 11.70 16.95
N LEU A 356 -21.47 11.72 16.54
CA LEU A 356 -20.34 11.82 17.46
C LEU A 356 -20.44 13.06 18.35
N LYS A 357 -20.86 14.19 17.78
CA LYS A 357 -21.09 15.42 18.54
C LYS A 357 -22.22 15.29 19.57
N GLN A 358 -23.27 14.56 19.24
CA GLN A 358 -24.43 14.37 20.10
C GLN A 358 -24.13 13.43 21.28
N TYR A 359 -23.49 12.29 21.04
CA TYR A 359 -23.27 11.26 22.05
C TYR A 359 -21.99 11.47 22.87
N LEU A 360 -20.89 11.86 22.24
CA LEU A 360 -19.58 12.01 22.89
C LEU A 360 -19.19 13.48 23.12
N GLY A 361 -19.93 14.42 22.53
CA GLY A 361 -19.71 15.85 22.65
C GLY A 361 -18.78 16.43 21.57
N PRO A 362 -18.57 17.76 21.60
CA PRO A 362 -17.76 18.47 20.60
C PRO A 362 -16.33 17.93 20.38
N PRO A 363 -15.59 17.48 21.41
CA PRO A 363 -14.23 16.97 21.21
C PRO A 363 -14.15 15.76 20.27
N ALA A 364 -15.09 14.82 20.37
CA ALA A 364 -15.10 13.63 19.51
C ALA A 364 -15.39 13.99 18.04
N ALA A 365 -16.30 14.94 17.82
CA ALA A 365 -16.61 15.45 16.50
C ALA A 365 -15.40 16.16 15.85
N ILE A 366 -14.65 16.94 16.64
CA ILE A 366 -13.40 17.57 16.17
C ILE A 366 -12.34 16.51 15.84
N VAL A 367 -12.17 15.48 16.69
CA VAL A 367 -11.23 14.38 16.42
C VAL A 367 -11.61 13.65 15.13
N PHE A 368 -12.91 13.41 14.88
CA PHE A 368 -13.38 12.81 13.64
C PHE A 368 -13.07 13.68 12.42
N ALA A 369 -13.39 14.98 12.45
CA ALA A 369 -13.11 15.87 11.33
C ALA A 369 -11.60 16.02 11.08
N LEU A 370 -10.79 16.07 12.13
CA LEU A 370 -9.32 16.11 12.01
C LEU A 370 -8.76 14.80 11.45
N ALA A 371 -9.25 13.65 11.93
CA ALA A 371 -8.83 12.35 11.43
C ALA A 371 -9.24 12.16 9.96
N LEU A 372 -10.45 12.58 9.57
CA LEU A 372 -10.90 12.56 8.18
C LEU A 372 -10.01 13.41 7.28
N LEU A 373 -9.62 14.60 7.74
CA LEU A 373 -8.67 15.46 7.02
C LEU A 373 -7.28 14.81 6.90
N CYS A 374 -6.74 14.29 8.01
CA CYS A 374 -5.43 13.64 8.04
C CYS A 374 -5.40 12.33 7.22
N ALA A 375 -6.49 11.56 7.22
CA ALA A 375 -6.63 10.36 6.39
C ALA A 375 -6.62 10.73 4.89
N GLY A 376 -7.35 11.77 4.50
CA GLY A 376 -7.31 12.30 3.13
C GLY A 376 -5.89 12.73 2.71
N GLN A 377 -5.17 13.44 3.59
CA GLN A 377 -3.78 13.84 3.33
C GLN A 377 -2.79 12.67 3.29
N SER A 378 -3.01 11.61 4.06
CA SER A 378 -2.16 10.42 4.02
C SER A 378 -2.40 9.58 2.78
N SER A 379 -3.65 9.36 2.41
CA SER A 379 -4.02 8.71 1.15
C SER A 379 -3.37 9.43 -0.04
N THR A 380 -3.38 10.76 -0.02
CA THR A 380 -2.69 11.61 -0.99
C THR A 380 -1.21 11.28 -1.20
N LEU A 381 -0.46 11.07 -0.12
CA LEU A 381 0.95 10.69 -0.20
C LEU A 381 1.08 9.30 -0.84
N THR A 382 0.26 8.34 -0.40
CA THR A 382 0.28 6.97 -0.92
C THR A 382 -0.13 6.90 -2.39
N ALA A 383 -1.14 7.65 -2.83
CA ALA A 383 -1.55 7.76 -4.24
C ALA A 383 -0.44 8.39 -5.10
N THR A 384 0.26 9.39 -4.57
CA THR A 384 1.40 10.02 -5.24
C THR A 384 2.57 9.05 -5.41
N LEU A 385 2.86 8.24 -4.40
CA LEU A 385 3.85 7.16 -4.51
C LEU A 385 3.38 6.05 -5.47
N ALA A 386 2.11 5.63 -5.36
CA ALA A 386 1.55 4.55 -6.17
C ALA A 386 1.60 4.87 -7.66
N GLY A 387 1.24 6.08 -8.06
CA GLY A 387 1.37 6.46 -9.46
C GLY A 387 2.81 6.64 -9.94
N GLN A 388 3.80 6.85 -9.04
CA GLN A 388 5.21 6.87 -9.47
C GLN A 388 5.63 5.44 -9.79
N VAL A 389 5.22 4.50 -8.95
CA VAL A 389 5.42 3.05 -9.18
C VAL A 389 4.72 2.60 -10.45
N ILE A 390 3.45 2.98 -10.65
CA ILE A 390 2.67 2.63 -11.85
C ILE A 390 3.33 3.20 -13.11
N MET A 391 3.62 4.49 -13.14
CA MET A 391 4.18 5.13 -14.33
C MET A 391 5.61 4.63 -14.65
N SER A 392 6.48 4.52 -13.63
CA SER A 392 7.83 3.98 -13.83
C SER A 392 7.83 2.49 -14.19
N GLY A 393 6.95 1.71 -13.57
CA GLY A 393 6.80 0.28 -13.82
C GLY A 393 6.24 -0.01 -15.22
N PHE A 394 5.14 0.64 -15.61
CA PHE A 394 4.49 0.41 -16.90
C PHE A 394 5.23 1.07 -18.08
N LEU A 395 5.66 2.34 -17.95
CA LEU A 395 6.26 3.10 -19.05
C LEU A 395 7.78 3.15 -19.01
N GLY A 396 8.41 2.95 -17.85
CA GLY A 396 9.84 3.17 -17.68
C GLY A 396 10.26 4.63 -17.63
N MET A 397 9.29 5.52 -17.49
CA MET A 397 9.52 6.96 -17.40
C MET A 397 9.47 7.37 -15.93
N THR A 398 10.38 8.23 -15.51
CA THR A 398 10.33 8.89 -14.21
C THR A 398 9.93 10.35 -14.45
N THR A 399 8.90 10.81 -13.75
CA THR A 399 8.48 12.22 -13.74
C THR A 399 8.62 12.74 -12.33
N ARG A 400 8.81 14.05 -12.18
CA ARG A 400 8.88 14.66 -10.85
C ARG A 400 7.53 14.44 -10.14
N PRO A 401 7.51 13.92 -8.89
CA PRO A 401 6.28 13.64 -8.15
C PRO A 401 5.30 14.80 -8.09
N TRP A 402 5.80 16.03 -7.89
CA TRP A 402 4.97 17.23 -7.80
C TRP A 402 4.25 17.57 -9.10
N ILE A 403 4.89 17.37 -10.27
CA ILE A 403 4.26 17.63 -11.58
C ILE A 403 3.08 16.67 -11.75
N ARG A 404 3.32 15.37 -11.48
CA ARG A 404 2.26 14.36 -11.60
C ARG A 404 1.11 14.69 -10.66
N ARG A 405 1.44 15.07 -9.42
CA ARG A 405 0.45 15.43 -8.43
C ARG A 405 -0.39 16.63 -8.84
N ILE A 406 0.21 17.70 -9.38
CA ILE A 406 -0.55 18.83 -9.94
C ILE A 406 -1.54 18.34 -10.99
N VAL A 407 -1.09 17.51 -11.93
CA VAL A 407 -1.93 17.03 -13.03
C VAL A 407 -3.09 16.19 -12.50
N THR A 408 -2.83 15.18 -11.66
CA THR A 408 -3.90 14.33 -11.12
C THR A 408 -4.87 15.12 -10.25
N ARG A 409 -4.34 16.05 -9.42
CA ARG A 409 -5.15 16.89 -8.53
C ARG A 409 -6.02 17.86 -9.30
N LEU A 410 -5.53 18.48 -10.38
CA LEU A 410 -6.36 19.33 -11.25
C LEU A 410 -7.48 18.54 -11.92
N ILE A 411 -7.19 17.32 -12.40
CA ILE A 411 -8.20 16.44 -13.01
C ILE A 411 -9.26 16.03 -11.98
N ALA A 412 -8.88 15.80 -10.72
CA ALA A 412 -9.81 15.44 -9.65
C ALA A 412 -10.64 16.64 -9.11
N ILE A 413 -10.03 17.83 -9.00
CA ILE A 413 -10.70 19.03 -8.48
C ILE A 413 -11.81 19.51 -9.40
N ILE A 414 -11.62 19.47 -10.73
CA ILE A 414 -12.62 19.99 -11.68
C ILE A 414 -14.01 19.35 -11.49
N PRO A 415 -14.19 18.02 -11.54
CA PRO A 415 -15.50 17.40 -11.32
C PRO A 415 -16.00 17.63 -9.88
N ALA A 416 -15.11 17.65 -8.88
CA ALA A 416 -15.50 17.91 -7.49
C ALA A 416 -16.03 19.33 -7.29
N MET A 417 -15.42 20.31 -7.94
CA MET A 417 -15.86 21.70 -7.92
C MET A 417 -17.21 21.87 -8.58
N ILE A 418 -17.42 21.21 -9.73
CA ILE A 418 -18.71 21.22 -10.44
C ILE A 418 -19.80 20.60 -9.55
N ALA A 419 -19.54 19.44 -8.96
CA ALA A 419 -20.46 18.77 -8.05
C ALA A 419 -20.78 19.64 -6.81
N ALA A 420 -19.77 20.27 -6.22
CA ALA A 420 -19.94 21.16 -5.07
C ALA A 420 -20.80 22.40 -5.39
N CYS A 421 -20.62 23.00 -6.57
CA CYS A 421 -21.36 24.19 -6.98
C CYS A 421 -22.80 23.90 -7.42
N VAL A 422 -23.03 22.78 -8.11
CA VAL A 422 -24.34 22.46 -8.69
C VAL A 422 -25.23 21.66 -7.74
N ALA A 423 -24.66 20.64 -7.10
CA ALA A 423 -25.41 19.65 -6.30
C ALA A 423 -25.08 19.72 -4.80
N GLY A 424 -24.07 20.48 -4.39
CA GLY A 424 -23.73 20.69 -2.98
C GLY A 424 -23.35 19.39 -2.27
N ARG A 425 -23.84 19.22 -1.04
CA ARG A 425 -23.50 18.09 -0.14
C ARG A 425 -23.87 16.73 -0.75
N SER A 426 -25.06 16.59 -1.32
CA SER A 426 -25.52 15.32 -1.91
C SER A 426 -24.71 14.94 -3.15
N GLY A 427 -24.39 15.92 -4.00
CA GLY A 427 -23.55 15.71 -5.17
C GLY A 427 -22.15 15.19 -4.80
N LEU A 428 -21.54 15.78 -3.77
CA LEU A 428 -20.23 15.35 -3.27
C LEU A 428 -20.29 13.93 -2.68
N SER A 429 -21.29 13.63 -1.84
CA SER A 429 -21.44 12.29 -1.26
C SER A 429 -21.62 11.21 -2.32
N ASN A 430 -22.53 11.43 -3.27
CA ASN A 430 -22.78 10.48 -4.36
C ASN A 430 -21.55 10.29 -5.25
N MET A 431 -20.80 11.37 -5.53
CA MET A 431 -19.59 11.29 -6.34
C MET A 431 -18.46 10.55 -5.61
N LEU A 432 -18.38 10.69 -4.29
CA LEU A 432 -17.42 9.97 -3.46
C LEU A 432 -17.71 8.46 -3.48
N VAL A 433 -18.97 8.04 -3.36
CA VAL A 433 -19.36 6.62 -3.43
C VAL A 433 -19.15 6.08 -4.85
N ALA A 434 -19.53 6.85 -5.88
CA ALA A 434 -19.35 6.48 -7.28
C ALA A 434 -17.88 6.27 -7.64
N SER A 435 -16.95 7.03 -7.05
CA SER A 435 -15.53 6.83 -7.29
C SER A 435 -15.05 5.48 -6.72
N GLN A 436 -15.63 5.00 -5.62
CA GLN A 436 -15.32 3.66 -5.08
C GLN A 436 -15.82 2.55 -6.00
N VAL A 437 -17.04 2.69 -6.54
CA VAL A 437 -17.58 1.76 -7.53
C VAL A 437 -16.68 1.70 -8.77
N ALA A 438 -16.15 2.85 -9.22
CA ALA A 438 -15.19 2.89 -10.31
C ALA A 438 -13.88 2.12 -10.00
N LEU A 439 -13.40 2.17 -8.74
CA LEU A 439 -12.26 1.37 -8.29
C LEU A 439 -12.56 -0.14 -8.34
N SER A 440 -13.76 -0.56 -7.94
CA SER A 440 -14.18 -1.97 -7.99
C SER A 440 -14.20 -2.51 -9.42
N ILE A 441 -14.68 -1.69 -10.37
CA ILE A 441 -14.70 -2.06 -11.79
C ILE A 441 -13.27 -2.24 -12.33
N GLN A 442 -12.31 -1.48 -11.80
CA GLN A 442 -10.91 -1.53 -12.24
C GLN A 442 -10.11 -2.64 -11.55
N LEU A 443 -10.54 -3.09 -10.38
CA LEU A 443 -9.86 -4.11 -9.59
C LEU A 443 -9.45 -5.37 -10.38
N PRO A 444 -10.29 -5.97 -11.23
CA PRO A 444 -9.91 -7.15 -12.01
C PRO A 444 -8.64 -6.94 -12.85
N PHE A 445 -8.40 -5.72 -13.35
CA PHE A 445 -7.25 -5.42 -14.20
C PHE A 445 -5.93 -5.33 -13.43
N ALA A 446 -5.96 -5.16 -12.10
CA ALA A 446 -4.79 -5.30 -11.25
C ALA A 446 -4.66 -6.73 -10.68
N VAL A 447 -5.78 -7.34 -10.29
CA VAL A 447 -5.81 -8.66 -9.65
C VAL A 447 -5.44 -9.79 -10.62
N VAL A 448 -5.97 -9.78 -11.84
CA VAL A 448 -5.70 -10.85 -12.81
C VAL A 448 -4.21 -10.94 -13.15
N PRO A 449 -3.50 -9.84 -13.48
CA PRO A 449 -2.04 -9.87 -13.64
C PRO A 449 -1.31 -10.36 -12.40
N LEU A 450 -1.70 -9.90 -11.21
CA LEU A 450 -1.07 -10.29 -9.95
C LEU A 450 -1.16 -11.80 -9.71
N VAL A 451 -2.35 -12.38 -9.84
CA VAL A 451 -2.57 -13.83 -9.72
C VAL A 451 -1.81 -14.58 -10.82
N TYR A 452 -1.83 -14.09 -12.06
CA TYR A 452 -1.10 -14.69 -13.17
C TYR A 452 0.41 -14.75 -12.91
N PHE A 453 1.02 -13.66 -12.44
CA PHE A 453 2.47 -13.63 -12.16
C PHE A 453 2.83 -14.50 -10.97
N THR A 454 2.03 -14.47 -9.90
CA THR A 454 2.29 -15.29 -8.72
C THR A 454 2.07 -16.79 -8.96
N ALA A 455 1.24 -17.18 -9.92
CA ALA A 455 1.08 -18.57 -10.36
C ALA A 455 2.19 -19.04 -11.32
N LYS A 456 2.85 -18.13 -12.03
CA LYS A 456 3.82 -18.47 -13.08
C LYS A 456 5.23 -18.67 -12.50
N LYS A 457 5.73 -19.92 -12.54
CA LYS A 457 7.11 -20.27 -12.09
C LYS A 457 8.21 -19.41 -12.71
N LYS A 458 8.06 -19.01 -13.98
CA LYS A 458 9.04 -18.13 -14.66
C LYS A 458 9.08 -16.72 -14.06
N ALA A 459 7.98 -16.24 -13.50
CA ALA A 459 7.89 -14.93 -12.85
C ALA A 459 8.30 -15.01 -11.37
N MET A 460 7.91 -16.07 -10.66
CA MET A 460 8.26 -16.31 -9.26
C MET A 460 9.60 -17.04 -9.11
N LYS A 461 10.67 -16.44 -9.63
CA LYS A 461 12.04 -16.93 -9.49
C LYS A 461 12.94 -15.87 -8.90
N LEU A 462 13.92 -16.33 -8.13
CA LEU A 462 14.97 -15.50 -7.57
C LEU A 462 16.20 -15.60 -8.48
N ASP A 463 16.46 -14.56 -9.27
CA ASP A 463 17.67 -14.52 -10.08
C ASP A 463 18.89 -14.20 -9.19
N LEU A 464 19.94 -15.02 -9.30
CA LEU A 464 21.23 -14.78 -8.63
C LEU A 464 22.02 -13.75 -9.43
N VAL A 465 22.66 -12.80 -8.73
CA VAL A 465 23.53 -11.81 -9.37
C VAL A 465 24.89 -12.47 -9.64
N VAL A 466 25.24 -12.57 -10.91
CA VAL A 466 26.55 -13.06 -11.37
C VAL A 466 27.39 -11.84 -11.72
N GLU A 467 28.44 -11.56 -10.94
CA GLU A 467 29.47 -10.58 -11.29
C GLU A 467 30.44 -11.27 -12.28
N ALA A 468 30.31 -10.97 -13.57
CA ALA A 468 31.35 -11.34 -14.53
C ALA A 468 32.54 -10.38 -14.32
N LYS A 469 33.54 -10.80 -13.54
CA LYS A 469 34.86 -10.19 -13.60
C LYS A 469 35.66 -10.97 -14.65
N ASP A 470 36.31 -10.25 -15.56
CA ASP A 470 37.17 -10.78 -16.64
C ASP A 470 36.49 -11.26 -17.94
N MET A 471 35.52 -10.50 -18.48
CA MET A 471 35.43 -10.41 -19.95
C MET A 471 36.35 -9.28 -20.40
N ASN A 472 37.56 -9.62 -20.88
CA ASN A 472 38.32 -8.68 -21.70
C ASN A 472 37.40 -8.23 -22.84
N PRO A 473 37.26 -6.92 -23.13
CA PRO A 473 36.62 -6.51 -24.37
C PRO A 473 37.41 -7.16 -25.50
N GLU A 474 36.77 -7.99 -26.33
CA GLU A 474 37.41 -8.40 -27.58
C GLU A 474 37.79 -7.10 -28.30
N PRO A 475 39.07 -6.91 -28.68
CA PRO A 475 39.42 -5.79 -29.51
C PRO A 475 38.64 -5.96 -30.81
N VAL A 476 37.68 -5.08 -31.05
CA VAL A 476 37.10 -4.88 -32.37
C VAL A 476 38.28 -4.51 -33.26
N SER A 477 38.79 -5.50 -33.98
CA SER A 477 39.76 -5.26 -35.05
C SER A 477 39.00 -4.57 -36.16
N MET A 478 38.99 -3.23 -36.12
CA MET A 478 38.75 -2.45 -37.32
C MET A 478 39.88 -2.78 -38.27
N THR A 479 39.66 -3.76 -39.13
CA THR A 479 40.45 -3.95 -40.34
C THR A 479 40.21 -2.70 -41.18
N GLN A 480 41.20 -1.82 -41.22
CA GLN A 480 41.29 -0.84 -42.29
C GLN A 480 41.50 -1.62 -43.59
N GLN A 481 40.47 -1.64 -44.43
CA GLN A 481 40.61 -1.75 -45.88
C GLN A 481 39.70 -0.73 -46.54
#